data_AF-A0A7W4CU26-F1
#
_entry.id   AF-A0A7W4CU26-F1
#
_cell.length_a   1.000
_cell.length_b   1.000
_cell.length_c   1.000
_cell.angle_alpha   90.00
_cell.angle_beta   90.00
_cell.angle_gamma   90.00
#
_symmetry.space_group_name_H-M   'P 1'
#
loop_
_entity.id
_entity.type
_entity.pdbx_description
1 polymer ?
#
loop_
_entity_poly.entity_id
_entity_poly.type
_entity_poly.pdbx_seq_one_letter_code
_entity_poly.pdbx_strand_id
1 'polypeptide(L)'
;MYTTPGNHLVNGRYWKTACDKYSDTVVRCRTEIWTTKVATVQGQHVLHNGWVFNNLTYLPSGRDQWTGNPLAAGGKPGGTRTWTATDGRQWRTECDTATTGRNGCRTYALTSVVAHEDGAFVTENQWQFNNIIQFAASGTPAVTTIPAAAPPLAGVPVETAPQLPANQRIDLSRAATWDRIAQCESGGRWNINTGNGYYGGLQFNLATWRSVNGGDFASYPHQATREEQITVANRLYAQRGFQPWSCA
;
A
#
# COMPACT_ATOMS: atom_id res chain seq x y z
N MET A 1 12.76 -5.55 -19.59
CA MET A 1 11.61 -5.00 -18.85
C MET A 1 11.85 -3.56 -18.41
N TYR A 2 12.87 -3.24 -17.62
CA TYR A 2 13.08 -1.88 -17.05
C TYR A 2 13.26 -0.73 -18.06
N THR A 3 13.57 -1.05 -19.31
CA THR A 3 13.88 -0.09 -20.38
C THR A 3 12.93 -0.17 -21.58
N THR A 4 11.94 -1.07 -21.53
CA THR A 4 11.04 -1.34 -22.66
C THR A 4 9.60 -1.11 -22.17
N PRO A 5 8.86 -0.12 -22.73
CA PRO A 5 7.47 0.09 -22.35
C PRO A 5 6.61 -1.17 -22.57
N GLY A 6 5.53 -1.31 -21.82
CA GLY A 6 4.59 -2.43 -21.93
C GLY A 6 4.59 -3.34 -20.70
N ASN A 7 3.83 -4.42 -20.81
CA ASN A 7 3.71 -5.44 -19.77
C ASN A 7 4.71 -6.58 -20.02
N HIS A 8 5.29 -7.12 -18.97
CA HIS A 8 6.29 -8.18 -19.03
C HIS A 8 5.95 -9.28 -18.03
N LEU A 9 6.24 -10.54 -18.38
CA LEU A 9 6.24 -11.66 -17.44
C LEU A 9 7.68 -12.15 -17.32
N VAL A 10 8.30 -11.92 -16.16
CA VAL A 10 9.70 -12.27 -15.92
C VAL A 10 9.79 -12.99 -14.59
N ASN A 11 10.35 -14.21 -14.61
CA ASN A 11 10.50 -15.07 -13.43
C ASN A 11 9.19 -15.28 -12.66
N GLY A 12 8.08 -15.51 -13.38
CA GLY A 12 6.76 -15.74 -12.80
C GLY A 12 6.09 -14.51 -12.19
N ARG A 13 6.65 -13.31 -12.36
CA ARG A 13 6.07 -12.05 -11.86
C ARG A 13 5.68 -11.14 -13.02
N TYR A 14 4.53 -10.49 -12.88
CA TYR A 14 4.10 -9.47 -13.82
C TYR A 14 4.76 -8.13 -13.51
N TRP A 15 5.23 -7.47 -14.55
CA TRP A 15 5.86 -6.17 -14.53
C TRP A 15 5.16 -5.26 -15.53
N LYS A 16 5.09 -3.97 -15.21
CA LYS A 16 4.54 -2.96 -16.09
C LYS A 16 5.54 -1.82 -16.18
N THR A 17 5.93 -1.47 -17.40
CA THR A 17 6.87 -0.37 -17.64
C THR A 17 6.21 0.67 -18.54
N ALA A 18 6.28 1.92 -18.12
CA ALA A 18 5.90 3.07 -18.94
C ALA A 18 7.11 3.99 -19.06
N CYS A 19 7.38 4.52 -20.25
CA CYS A 19 8.49 5.43 -20.46
C CYS A 19 8.01 6.79 -20.96
N ASP A 20 8.69 7.82 -20.51
CA ASP A 20 8.41 9.22 -20.78
C ASP A 20 9.72 9.99 -21.02
N LYS A 21 9.59 11.18 -21.62
CA LYS A 21 10.70 12.11 -21.76
C LYS A 21 10.94 12.81 -20.43
N TYR A 22 12.10 12.58 -19.83
CA TYR A 22 12.54 13.34 -18.65
C TYR A 22 13.08 14.71 -19.05
N SER A 23 13.77 14.78 -20.19
CA SER A 23 14.18 15.99 -20.89
C SER A 23 14.21 15.71 -22.40
N ASP A 24 14.57 16.69 -23.22
CA ASP A 24 14.73 16.51 -24.67
C ASP A 24 15.75 15.41 -25.02
N THR A 25 16.75 15.20 -24.17
CA THR A 25 17.87 14.27 -24.39
C THR A 25 17.85 13.03 -23.51
N VAL A 26 16.97 12.98 -22.49
CA VAL A 26 16.91 11.87 -21.52
C VAL A 26 15.53 11.24 -21.49
N VAL A 27 15.50 9.93 -21.71
CA VAL A 27 14.29 9.10 -21.54
C VAL A 27 14.32 8.41 -20.19
N ARG A 28 13.17 8.34 -19.53
CA ARG A 28 12.99 7.66 -18.25
C ARG A 28 11.88 6.64 -18.36
N CYS A 29 12.06 5.49 -17.72
CA CYS A 29 11.07 4.43 -17.63
C CYS A 29 10.70 4.17 -16.17
N ARG A 30 9.41 4.29 -15.84
CA ARG A 30 8.84 3.84 -14.57
C ARG A 30 8.48 2.37 -14.69
N THR A 31 8.98 1.54 -13.78
CA THR A 31 8.61 0.12 -13.69
C THR A 31 7.88 -0.17 -12.40
N GLU A 32 6.80 -0.93 -12.52
CA GLU A 32 5.96 -1.42 -11.44
C GLU A 32 5.95 -2.94 -11.48
N ILE A 33 5.81 -3.56 -10.31
CA ILE A 33 5.71 -5.01 -10.14
C ILE A 33 4.36 -5.35 -9.52
N TRP A 34 3.73 -6.41 -9.99
CA TRP A 34 2.53 -6.95 -9.38
C TRP A 34 2.91 -7.82 -8.17
N THR A 35 2.45 -7.43 -6.98
CA THR A 35 2.77 -8.14 -5.73
C THR A 35 1.75 -7.84 -4.65
N THR A 36 1.80 -8.57 -3.53
CA THR A 36 1.11 -8.19 -2.30
C THR A 36 1.76 -6.94 -1.71
N LYS A 37 0.93 -5.96 -1.33
CA LYS A 37 1.31 -4.71 -0.65
C LYS A 37 0.40 -4.45 0.54
N VAL A 38 0.86 -3.61 1.45
CA VAL A 38 0.00 -3.03 2.49
C VAL A 38 -0.80 -1.88 1.89
N ALA A 39 -2.12 -1.91 2.07
CA ALA A 39 -3.02 -0.81 1.74
C ALA A 39 -3.73 -0.35 3.02
N THR A 40 -4.17 0.91 3.06
CA THR A 40 -4.99 1.43 4.16
C THR A 40 -6.42 1.60 3.70
N VAL A 41 -7.35 0.93 4.37
CA VAL A 41 -8.79 1.03 4.12
C VAL A 41 -9.47 1.44 5.41
N GLN A 42 -10.15 2.58 5.43
CA GLN A 42 -10.83 3.11 6.62
C GLN A 42 -9.91 3.19 7.88
N GLY A 43 -8.64 3.53 7.68
CA GLY A 43 -7.65 3.63 8.76
C GLY A 43 -7.02 2.30 9.20
N GLN A 44 -7.47 1.16 8.68
CA GLN A 44 -6.89 -0.15 8.95
C GLN A 44 -5.95 -0.59 7.83
N HIS A 45 -4.83 -1.22 8.18
CA HIS A 45 -3.92 -1.83 7.22
C HIS A 45 -4.43 -3.21 6.79
N VAL A 46 -4.41 -3.46 5.47
CA VAL A 46 -4.81 -4.72 4.86
C VAL A 46 -3.77 -5.15 3.82
N LEU A 47 -3.59 -6.46 3.65
CA LEU A 47 -2.83 -7.00 2.53
C LEU A 47 -3.70 -6.99 1.27
N HIS A 48 -3.12 -6.49 0.17
CA HIS A 48 -3.81 -6.37 -1.10
C HIS A 48 -2.84 -6.64 -2.26
N ASN A 49 -3.26 -7.38 -3.27
CA ASN A 49 -2.45 -7.56 -4.47
C ASN A 49 -2.65 -6.37 -5.41
N GLY A 50 -1.56 -5.69 -5.76
CA GLY A 50 -1.60 -4.53 -6.64
C GLY A 50 -0.26 -4.24 -7.30
N TRP A 51 -0.26 -3.23 -8.17
CA TRP A 51 0.96 -2.70 -8.75
C TRP A 51 1.70 -1.86 -7.71
N VAL A 52 2.98 -2.15 -7.54
CA VAL A 52 3.90 -1.45 -6.63
C VAL A 52 5.03 -0.86 -7.44
N PHE A 53 5.39 0.39 -7.14
CA PHE A 53 6.57 1.01 -7.72
C PHE A 53 7.82 0.18 -7.42
N ASN A 54 8.53 -0.24 -8.47
CA ASN A 54 9.81 -0.91 -8.31
C ASN A 54 10.95 0.10 -8.42
N ASN A 55 11.02 0.82 -9.54
CA ASN A 55 12.05 1.84 -9.76
C ASN A 55 11.75 2.74 -10.96
N LEU A 56 12.48 3.85 -11.04
CA LEU A 56 12.71 4.59 -12.28
C LEU A 56 14.03 4.15 -12.92
N THR A 57 14.08 4.08 -14.25
CA THR A 57 15.30 3.83 -15.02
C THR A 57 15.48 4.96 -16.01
N TYR A 58 16.51 5.76 -15.84
CA TYR A 58 16.93 6.73 -16.85
C TYR A 58 17.82 5.99 -17.86
N LEU A 59 17.37 5.96 -19.11
CA LEU A 59 18.04 5.25 -20.20
C LEU A 59 19.39 5.91 -20.53
N PRO A 60 20.29 5.20 -21.26
CA PRO A 60 21.62 5.68 -21.56
C PRO A 60 21.62 7.12 -22.06
N SER A 61 22.34 8.00 -21.37
CA SER A 61 22.47 9.41 -21.72
C SER A 61 23.89 9.91 -21.44
N GLY A 62 24.28 11.03 -22.05
CA GLY A 62 25.58 11.65 -21.78
C GLY A 62 25.71 12.03 -20.30
N ARG A 63 26.86 11.75 -19.68
CA ARG A 63 27.08 12.07 -18.26
C ARG A 63 27.08 13.58 -17.98
N ASP A 64 27.49 14.37 -18.96
CA ASP A 64 27.45 15.83 -19.00
C ASP A 64 26.03 16.39 -18.79
N GLN A 65 24.99 15.68 -19.27
CA GLN A 65 23.58 16.05 -19.08
C GLN A 65 23.15 16.05 -17.61
N TRP A 66 23.94 15.42 -16.74
CA TRP A 66 23.65 15.27 -15.32
C TRP A 66 24.49 16.17 -14.42
N THR A 67 25.17 17.15 -15.00
CA THR A 67 26.02 18.10 -14.27
C THR A 67 25.21 18.81 -13.18
N GLY A 68 25.69 18.74 -11.94
CA GLY A 68 25.01 19.31 -10.76
C GLY A 68 23.80 18.52 -10.24
N ASN A 69 23.24 17.59 -11.02
CA ASN A 69 22.07 16.81 -10.63
C ASN A 69 22.44 15.74 -9.57
N PRO A 70 21.82 15.75 -8.37
CA PRO A 70 22.19 14.85 -7.29
C PRO A 70 21.83 13.38 -7.54
N LEU A 71 20.87 13.09 -8.43
CA LEU A 71 20.51 11.71 -8.82
C LEU A 71 21.68 10.99 -9.51
N ALA A 72 22.63 11.75 -10.06
CA ALA A 72 23.84 11.25 -10.71
C ALA A 72 25.13 11.65 -9.96
N ALA A 73 25.03 12.00 -8.67
CA ALA A 73 26.14 12.55 -7.89
C ALA A 73 26.83 13.74 -8.58
N GLY A 74 26.05 14.57 -9.28
CA GLY A 74 26.51 15.72 -10.04
C GLY A 74 27.17 15.38 -11.38
N GLY A 75 26.99 14.15 -11.90
CA GLY A 75 27.61 13.69 -13.14
C GLY A 75 29.08 13.31 -12.99
N LYS A 76 29.56 13.02 -11.78
CA LYS A 76 30.98 12.69 -11.54
C LYS A 76 31.24 11.18 -11.66
N PRO A 77 32.27 10.74 -12.41
CA PRO A 77 32.71 9.35 -12.38
C PRO A 77 33.07 8.90 -10.96
N GLY A 78 32.55 7.77 -10.51
CA GLY A 78 32.77 7.27 -9.14
C GLY A 78 32.09 8.11 -8.05
N GLY A 79 31.19 9.02 -8.42
CA GLY A 79 30.58 9.97 -7.49
C GLY A 79 29.65 9.29 -6.49
N THR A 80 29.73 9.71 -5.23
CA THR A 80 28.74 9.42 -4.19
C THR A 80 28.18 10.72 -3.63
N ARG A 81 26.92 10.70 -3.21
CA ARG A 81 26.26 11.90 -2.65
C ARG A 81 25.14 11.51 -1.70
N THR A 82 25.07 12.17 -0.55
CA THR A 82 23.90 12.18 0.33
C THR A 82 23.35 13.60 0.37
N TRP A 83 22.04 13.76 0.34
CA TRP A 83 21.40 15.08 0.42
C TRP A 83 19.98 14.99 0.97
N THR A 84 19.46 16.12 1.42
CA THR A 84 18.06 16.29 1.78
C THR A 84 17.40 17.10 0.68
N ALA A 85 16.31 16.58 0.11
CA ALA A 85 15.52 17.29 -0.88
C ALA A 85 14.72 18.42 -0.22
N THR A 86 14.17 19.34 -1.02
CA THR A 86 13.37 20.46 -0.52
C THR A 86 12.09 20.02 0.19
N ASP A 87 11.60 18.81 -0.10
CA ASP A 87 10.48 18.16 0.59
C ASP A 87 10.89 17.47 1.91
N GLY A 88 12.14 17.63 2.35
CA GLY A 88 12.68 17.05 3.58
C GLY A 88 13.11 15.59 3.47
N ARG A 89 12.85 14.91 2.33
CA ARG A 89 13.25 13.51 2.15
C ARG A 89 14.76 13.40 2.06
N GLN A 90 15.34 12.43 2.76
CA GLN A 90 16.77 12.12 2.68
C GLN A 90 17.03 11.17 1.52
N TRP A 91 18.14 11.41 0.82
CA TRP A 91 18.52 10.70 -0.40
C TRP A 91 19.99 10.33 -0.37
N ARG A 92 20.34 9.23 -1.02
CA ARG A 92 21.74 8.88 -1.32
C ARG A 92 21.88 8.34 -2.74
N THR A 93 22.97 8.68 -3.40
CA THR A 93 23.37 8.21 -4.72
C THR A 93 24.78 7.66 -4.68
N GLU A 94 25.02 6.58 -5.41
CA GLU A 94 26.34 6.06 -5.75
C GLU A 94 26.42 5.81 -7.26
N CYS A 95 27.61 6.01 -7.84
CA CYS A 95 27.87 5.82 -9.26
C CYS A 95 29.19 5.09 -9.48
N ASP A 96 29.25 4.24 -10.51
CA ASP A 96 30.46 3.51 -10.93
C ASP A 96 31.10 2.64 -9.83
N THR A 97 30.30 2.19 -8.87
CA THR A 97 30.68 1.32 -7.76
C THR A 97 30.52 -0.16 -8.12
N ALA A 98 30.99 -1.07 -7.27
CA ALA A 98 30.74 -2.51 -7.42
C ALA A 98 29.24 -2.84 -7.46
N THR A 99 28.41 -2.11 -6.72
CA THR A 99 26.94 -2.28 -6.67
C THR A 99 26.26 -1.83 -7.96
N THR A 100 26.76 -0.75 -8.56
CA THR A 100 26.12 -0.09 -9.71
C THR A 100 26.69 -0.54 -11.04
N GLY A 101 27.91 -1.05 -11.05
CA GLY A 101 28.69 -1.28 -12.25
C GLY A 101 29.19 0.03 -12.88
N ARG A 102 30.10 -0.07 -13.84
CA ARG A 102 30.57 1.09 -14.61
C ARG A 102 29.43 1.68 -15.43
N ASN A 103 29.42 3.00 -15.58
CA ASN A 103 28.44 3.78 -16.34
C ASN A 103 27.01 3.69 -15.79
N GLY A 104 26.89 3.52 -14.48
CA GLY A 104 25.60 3.47 -13.80
C GLY A 104 25.63 4.29 -12.51
N CYS A 105 24.47 4.84 -12.14
CA CYS A 105 24.20 5.31 -10.79
C CYS A 105 22.98 4.59 -10.22
N ARG A 106 22.94 4.42 -8.91
CA ARG A 106 21.73 4.07 -8.16
C ARG A 106 21.47 5.12 -7.10
N THR A 107 20.20 5.43 -6.92
CA THR A 107 19.73 6.39 -5.93
C THR A 107 18.67 5.74 -5.05
N TYR A 108 18.75 6.05 -3.76
CA TYR A 108 17.88 5.55 -2.72
C TYR A 108 17.27 6.72 -1.95
N ALA A 109 16.05 6.54 -1.48
CA ALA A 109 15.35 7.49 -0.63
C ALA A 109 15.08 6.85 0.72
N LEU A 110 15.33 7.58 1.81
CA LEU A 110 14.90 7.14 3.13
C LEU A 110 13.41 7.39 3.25
N THR A 111 12.64 6.35 3.59
CA THR A 111 11.19 6.44 3.75
C THR A 111 10.76 5.61 4.94
N SER A 112 9.70 6.08 5.59
CA SER A 112 8.94 5.28 6.54
C SER A 112 8.08 4.30 5.74
N VAL A 113 8.25 3.00 5.97
CA VAL A 113 7.48 1.93 5.33
C VAL A 113 6.65 1.21 6.39
N VAL A 114 5.45 0.79 6.00
CA VAL A 114 4.65 -0.15 6.78
C VAL A 114 4.92 -1.54 6.23
N ALA A 115 5.61 -2.37 7.01
CA ALA A 115 5.86 -3.77 6.71
C ALA A 115 4.85 -4.64 7.47
N HIS A 116 4.66 -5.87 7.00
CA HIS A 116 3.86 -6.88 7.69
C HIS A 116 4.75 -8.06 8.06
N GLU A 117 5.05 -8.19 9.35
CA GLU A 117 6.01 -9.13 9.92
C GLU A 117 5.36 -9.87 11.08
N ASP A 118 5.51 -11.20 11.14
CA ASP A 118 4.98 -12.05 12.21
C ASP A 118 3.48 -11.83 12.53
N GLY A 119 2.68 -11.49 11.50
CA GLY A 119 1.24 -11.24 11.63
C GLY A 119 0.86 -9.85 12.13
N ALA A 120 1.83 -8.93 12.26
CA ALA A 120 1.63 -7.56 12.71
C ALA A 120 2.14 -6.55 11.66
N PHE A 121 1.53 -5.36 11.65
CA PHE A 121 2.03 -4.23 10.86
C PHE A 121 3.02 -3.41 11.68
N VAL A 122 4.23 -3.23 11.15
CA VAL A 122 5.30 -2.47 11.80
C VAL A 122 5.70 -1.29 10.91
N THR A 123 6.04 -0.16 11.54
CA THR A 123 6.50 1.04 10.83
C THR A 123 7.99 1.24 11.09
N GLU A 124 8.79 1.34 10.03
CA GLU A 124 10.22 1.51 10.13
C GLU A 124 10.78 2.40 9.02
N ASN A 125 11.90 3.07 9.28
CA ASN A 125 12.59 3.88 8.29
C ASN A 125 13.63 3.02 7.55
N GLN A 126 13.50 2.93 6.23
CA GLN A 126 14.39 2.14 5.39
C GLN A 126 14.81 2.90 4.12
N TRP A 127 16.04 2.61 3.66
CA TRP A 127 16.57 3.13 2.40
C TRP A 127 15.99 2.35 1.22
N GLN A 128 14.94 2.89 0.63
CA GLN A 128 14.28 2.28 -0.53
C GLN A 128 14.98 2.68 -1.82
N PHE A 129 15.25 1.68 -2.65
CA PHE A 129 15.76 1.89 -3.99
C PHE A 129 14.74 2.68 -4.81
N ASN A 130 15.19 3.77 -5.46
CA ASN A 130 14.32 4.66 -6.21
C ASN A 130 14.61 4.64 -7.71
N ASN A 131 15.88 4.83 -8.11
CA ASN A 131 16.20 4.92 -9.52
C ASN A 131 17.59 4.42 -9.89
N ILE A 132 17.71 4.00 -11.16
CA ILE A 132 18.96 3.78 -11.88
C ILE A 132 19.13 4.89 -12.92
N ILE A 133 20.35 5.40 -13.09
CA ILE A 133 20.75 6.17 -14.26
C ILE A 133 21.78 5.36 -15.03
N GLN A 134 21.58 5.24 -16.35
CA GLN A 134 22.55 4.62 -17.25
C GLN A 134 23.25 5.73 -18.05
N PHE A 135 24.58 5.65 -18.14
CA PHE A 135 25.34 6.55 -18.99
C PHE A 135 25.68 5.88 -20.32
N ALA A 136 25.58 6.66 -21.39
CA ALA A 136 26.04 6.26 -22.70
C ALA A 136 27.57 6.06 -22.67
N ALA A 137 28.05 5.08 -23.43
CA ALA A 137 29.46 4.72 -23.51
C ALA A 137 29.75 4.05 -24.87
N SER A 138 31.02 3.75 -25.13
CA SER A 138 31.37 2.93 -26.29
C SER A 138 30.62 1.59 -26.23
N GLY A 139 29.85 1.30 -27.29
CA GLY A 139 28.97 0.11 -27.36
C GLY A 139 27.56 0.29 -26.77
N THR A 140 27.29 1.38 -26.06
CA THR A 140 25.96 1.70 -25.50
C THR A 140 25.56 3.13 -25.88
N PRO A 141 24.89 3.34 -27.04
CA PRO A 141 24.54 4.68 -27.50
C PRO A 141 23.50 5.35 -26.60
N ALA A 142 23.45 6.68 -26.66
CA ALA A 142 22.42 7.44 -25.96
C ALA A 142 21.03 7.16 -26.53
N VAL A 143 20.02 7.06 -25.64
CA VAL A 143 18.62 6.83 -26.00
C VAL A 143 17.85 8.14 -25.86
N THR A 144 17.58 8.76 -27.00
CA THR A 144 16.91 10.06 -27.09
C THR A 144 15.47 9.94 -27.57
N THR A 145 14.91 8.74 -27.74
CA THR A 145 13.50 8.54 -28.10
C THR A 145 12.91 7.44 -27.23
N ILE A 146 11.59 7.52 -26.97
CA ILE A 146 10.90 6.47 -26.21
C ILE A 146 11.00 5.16 -27.01
N PRO A 147 11.54 4.08 -26.42
CA PRO A 147 11.65 2.80 -27.11
C PRO A 147 10.28 2.27 -27.54
N ALA A 148 10.25 1.46 -28.60
CA ALA A 148 9.04 0.76 -28.99
C ALA A 148 8.52 -0.11 -27.82
N ALA A 149 7.20 -0.13 -27.64
CA ALA A 149 6.58 -0.95 -26.63
C ALA A 149 6.75 -2.44 -26.94
N ALA A 150 6.85 -3.25 -25.89
CA ALA A 150 6.76 -4.70 -25.98
C ALA A 150 5.38 -5.12 -26.54
N PRO A 151 5.30 -6.28 -27.21
CA PRO A 151 4.03 -6.83 -27.65
C PRO A 151 3.00 -6.96 -26.51
N PRO A 152 1.70 -6.88 -26.80
CA PRO A 152 0.66 -7.10 -25.81
C PRO A 152 0.82 -8.46 -25.11
N LEU A 153 0.62 -8.46 -23.80
CA LEU A 153 0.72 -9.65 -22.96
C LEU A 153 -0.66 -10.01 -22.41
N ALA A 154 -1.07 -11.27 -22.57
CA ALA A 154 -2.31 -11.79 -22.00
C ALA A 154 -2.15 -12.09 -20.49
N GLY A 155 -3.27 -12.11 -19.76
CA GLY A 155 -3.28 -12.49 -18.34
C GLY A 155 -2.70 -11.43 -17.38
N VAL A 156 -2.45 -10.22 -17.87
CA VAL A 156 -1.95 -9.11 -17.03
C VAL A 156 -2.98 -8.78 -15.94
N PRO A 157 -2.60 -8.78 -14.66
CA PRO A 157 -3.53 -8.49 -13.58
C PRO A 157 -4.07 -7.05 -13.64
N VAL A 158 -5.36 -6.91 -13.34
CA VAL A 158 -6.02 -5.63 -13.15
C VAL A 158 -6.14 -5.39 -11.65
N GLU A 159 -5.61 -4.25 -11.19
CA GLU A 159 -5.75 -3.85 -9.79
C GLU A 159 -7.19 -3.46 -9.48
N THR A 160 -7.73 -4.04 -8.41
CA THR A 160 -9.04 -3.67 -7.86
C THR A 160 -8.86 -2.78 -6.64
N ALA A 161 -9.92 -2.12 -6.18
CA ALA A 161 -9.83 -1.34 -4.95
C ALA A 161 -9.55 -2.28 -3.75
N PRO A 162 -8.62 -1.93 -2.83
CA PRO A 162 -8.44 -2.67 -1.60
C PRO A 162 -9.71 -2.62 -0.76
N GLN A 163 -10.04 -3.73 -0.11
CA GLN A 163 -11.22 -3.87 0.73
C GLN A 163 -10.82 -4.44 2.08
N LEU A 164 -11.56 -4.11 3.13
CA LEU A 164 -11.45 -4.82 4.40
C LEU A 164 -11.77 -6.32 4.21
N PRO A 165 -11.19 -7.19 5.05
CA PRO A 165 -11.63 -8.57 5.19
C PRO A 165 -13.15 -8.66 5.36
N ALA A 166 -13.80 -9.68 4.80
CA ALA A 166 -15.26 -9.79 4.82
C ALA A 166 -15.83 -9.74 6.25
N ASN A 167 -15.10 -10.30 7.23
CA ASN A 167 -15.43 -10.27 8.65
C ASN A 167 -15.18 -8.91 9.34
N GLN A 168 -14.67 -7.90 8.64
CA GLN A 168 -14.49 -6.54 9.14
C GLN A 168 -15.25 -5.49 8.31
N ARG A 169 -16.04 -5.91 7.31
CA ARG A 169 -16.89 -5.00 6.55
C ARG A 169 -18.12 -4.63 7.37
N ILE A 170 -18.41 -3.33 7.41
CA ILE A 170 -19.61 -2.79 8.06
C ILE A 170 -20.86 -3.17 7.26
N ASP A 171 -21.87 -3.73 7.95
CA ASP A 171 -23.19 -4.03 7.42
C ASP A 171 -24.26 -3.26 8.19
N LEU A 172 -24.87 -2.26 7.54
CA LEU A 172 -25.92 -1.41 8.11
C LEU A 172 -27.33 -1.76 7.59
N SER A 173 -27.54 -2.93 6.99
CA SER A 173 -28.81 -3.35 6.38
C SER A 173 -30.03 -3.26 7.30
N ARG A 174 -29.83 -3.29 8.64
CA ARG A 174 -30.89 -3.18 9.67
C ARG A 174 -30.65 -2.06 10.68
N ALA A 175 -29.83 -1.05 10.32
CA ALA A 175 -29.40 -0.04 11.28
C ALA A 175 -30.56 0.65 12.02
N ALA A 176 -31.63 1.04 11.33
CA ALA A 176 -32.78 1.69 11.94
C ALA A 176 -33.52 0.78 12.96
N THR A 177 -33.56 -0.53 12.72
CA THR A 177 -34.15 -1.49 13.67
C THR A 177 -33.28 -1.61 14.91
N TRP A 178 -31.96 -1.72 14.73
CA TRP A 178 -31.03 -1.78 15.84
C TRP A 178 -30.98 -0.51 16.67
N ASP A 179 -31.14 0.67 16.06
CA ASP A 179 -31.26 1.93 16.81
C ASP A 179 -32.47 1.94 17.73
N ARG A 180 -33.61 1.46 17.24
CA ARG A 180 -34.82 1.36 18.05
C ARG A 180 -34.63 0.41 19.23
N ILE A 181 -34.03 -0.75 18.98
CA ILE A 181 -33.71 -1.73 20.03
C ILE A 181 -32.73 -1.10 21.03
N ALA A 182 -31.66 -0.44 20.56
CA ALA A 182 -30.68 0.21 21.42
C ALA A 182 -31.30 1.32 22.28
N GLN A 183 -32.27 2.06 21.75
CA GLN A 183 -32.99 3.08 22.52
C GLN A 183 -33.70 2.50 23.74
N CYS A 184 -34.26 1.29 23.63
CA CYS A 184 -34.91 0.60 24.74
C CYS A 184 -33.90 -0.11 25.66
N GLU A 185 -32.91 -0.80 25.09
CA GLU A 185 -31.95 -1.63 25.83
C GLU A 185 -30.92 -0.80 26.63
N SER A 186 -30.47 0.34 26.08
CA SER A 186 -29.40 1.15 26.67
C SER A 186 -29.72 2.64 26.80
N GLY A 187 -30.88 3.07 26.34
CA GLY A 187 -31.19 4.50 26.14
C GLY A 187 -30.49 5.10 24.93
N GLY A 188 -30.04 4.26 23.98
CA GLY A 188 -29.31 4.69 22.77
C GLY A 188 -27.81 4.94 23.00
N ARG A 189 -27.27 4.50 24.16
CA ARG A 189 -25.88 4.75 24.56
C ARG A 189 -24.97 3.61 24.10
N TRP A 190 -24.39 3.76 22.91
CA TRP A 190 -23.56 2.72 22.28
C TRP A 190 -22.26 2.38 23.01
N ASN A 191 -21.73 3.29 23.83
CA ASN A 191 -20.52 3.09 24.62
C ASN A 191 -20.79 2.68 26.08
N ILE A 192 -22.04 2.30 26.42
CA ILE A 192 -22.41 2.03 27.81
C ILE A 192 -21.71 0.79 28.37
N ASN A 193 -21.22 0.91 29.60
CA ASN A 193 -20.77 -0.19 30.43
C ASN A 193 -21.06 0.16 31.89
N THR A 194 -22.12 -0.41 32.45
CA THR A 194 -22.54 -0.15 33.84
C THR A 194 -22.01 -1.19 34.83
N GLY A 195 -21.23 -2.18 34.36
CA GLY A 195 -20.78 -3.30 35.19
C GLY A 195 -21.83 -4.40 35.42
N ASN A 196 -22.95 -4.37 34.70
CA ASN A 196 -24.04 -5.36 34.84
C ASN A 196 -23.84 -6.66 34.01
N GLY A 197 -22.67 -6.86 33.42
CA GLY A 197 -22.35 -8.03 32.57
C GLY A 197 -22.78 -7.91 31.10
N TYR A 198 -23.43 -6.79 30.73
CA TYR A 198 -23.83 -6.46 29.38
C TYR A 198 -23.17 -5.15 28.93
N TYR A 199 -22.92 -5.03 27.64
CA TYR A 199 -22.10 -3.95 27.10
C TYR A 199 -22.71 -3.38 25.83
N GLY A 200 -22.51 -2.07 25.66
CA GLY A 200 -22.83 -1.36 24.43
C GLY A 200 -24.32 -1.14 24.18
N GLY A 201 -24.64 -0.56 23.03
CA GLY A 201 -25.97 -0.05 22.73
C GLY A 201 -27.03 -1.15 22.70
N LEU A 202 -26.64 -2.35 22.27
CA LEU A 202 -27.48 -3.53 22.12
C LEU A 202 -27.35 -4.53 23.27
N GLN A 203 -26.72 -4.12 24.39
CA GLN A 203 -26.60 -4.91 25.62
C GLN A 203 -26.12 -6.35 25.35
N PHE A 204 -25.01 -6.51 24.64
CA PHE A 204 -24.40 -7.83 24.44
C PHE A 204 -23.72 -8.30 25.73
N ASN A 205 -23.85 -9.58 26.10
CA ASN A 205 -22.87 -10.20 26.99
C ASN A 205 -21.61 -10.61 26.21
N LEU A 206 -20.48 -10.69 26.91
CA LEU A 206 -19.16 -10.91 26.27
C LEU A 206 -19.06 -12.27 25.58
N ALA A 207 -19.67 -13.32 26.14
CA ALA A 207 -19.66 -14.65 25.55
C ALA A 207 -20.38 -14.66 24.19
N THR A 208 -21.54 -14.01 24.10
CA THR A 208 -22.31 -13.90 22.86
C THR A 208 -21.55 -13.05 21.83
N TRP A 209 -21.02 -11.90 22.24
CA TRP A 209 -20.18 -11.05 21.38
C TRP A 209 -19.06 -11.83 20.71
N ARG A 210 -18.31 -12.61 21.49
CA ARG A 210 -17.23 -13.48 20.98
C ARG A 210 -17.76 -14.60 20.08
N SER A 211 -18.91 -15.21 20.42
CA SER A 211 -19.48 -16.31 19.65
C SER A 211 -19.90 -15.94 18.22
N VAL A 212 -20.15 -14.65 17.96
CA VAL A 212 -20.47 -14.12 16.62
C VAL A 212 -19.36 -13.24 16.05
N ASN A 213 -18.12 -13.51 16.46
CA ASN A 213 -16.90 -12.85 15.99
C ASN A 213 -16.89 -11.33 16.19
N GLY A 214 -17.50 -10.82 17.25
CA GLY A 214 -17.40 -9.39 17.58
C GLY A 214 -15.98 -8.94 17.90
N GLY A 215 -15.10 -9.88 18.25
CA GLY A 215 -13.67 -9.66 18.40
C GLY A 215 -12.97 -9.16 17.13
N ASP A 216 -13.59 -9.29 15.95
CA ASP A 216 -13.09 -8.70 14.70
C ASP A 216 -13.00 -7.18 14.75
N PHE A 217 -13.84 -6.54 15.58
CA PHE A 217 -13.95 -5.08 15.72
C PHE A 217 -13.40 -4.59 17.06
N ALA A 218 -13.80 -5.21 18.17
CA ALA A 218 -13.31 -4.84 19.49
C ALA A 218 -13.37 -5.99 20.50
N SER A 219 -12.51 -5.93 21.51
CA SER A 219 -12.49 -6.92 22.60
C SER A 219 -13.80 -6.95 23.39
N TYR A 220 -14.48 -5.81 23.52
CA TYR A 220 -15.79 -5.68 24.16
C TYR A 220 -16.78 -4.87 23.29
N PRO A 221 -18.10 -5.13 23.38
CA PRO A 221 -19.11 -4.42 22.60
C PRO A 221 -19.06 -2.89 22.78
N HIS A 222 -18.92 -2.40 24.02
CA HIS A 222 -18.89 -0.96 24.33
C HIS A 222 -17.66 -0.22 23.80
N GLN A 223 -16.63 -0.96 23.36
CA GLN A 223 -15.42 -0.41 22.72
C GLN A 223 -15.57 -0.32 21.20
N ALA A 224 -16.51 -1.08 20.63
CA ALA A 224 -16.85 -1.01 19.21
C ALA A 224 -17.77 0.19 18.95
N THR A 225 -17.63 0.77 17.76
CA THR A 225 -18.55 1.79 17.26
C THR A 225 -19.97 1.24 17.11
N ARG A 226 -20.93 2.14 16.98
CA ARG A 226 -22.33 1.79 16.70
C ARG A 226 -22.45 0.88 15.48
N GLU A 227 -21.77 1.24 14.40
CA GLU A 227 -21.83 0.55 13.10
C GLU A 227 -21.27 -0.88 13.21
N GLU A 228 -20.20 -1.07 13.98
CA GLU A 228 -19.60 -2.36 14.25
C GLU A 228 -20.50 -3.23 15.14
N GLN A 229 -21.10 -2.66 16.20
CA GLN A 229 -22.07 -3.36 17.03
C GLN A 229 -23.28 -3.82 16.23
N ILE A 230 -23.80 -2.97 15.33
CA ILE A 230 -24.87 -3.32 14.38
C ILE A 230 -24.45 -4.46 13.46
N THR A 231 -23.22 -4.41 12.94
CA THR A 231 -22.69 -5.47 12.09
C THR A 231 -22.66 -6.81 12.82
N VAL A 232 -22.22 -6.82 14.08
CA VAL A 232 -22.20 -8.03 14.91
C VAL A 232 -23.61 -8.50 15.28
N ALA A 233 -24.55 -7.57 15.52
CA ALA A 233 -25.95 -7.88 15.73
C ALA A 233 -26.61 -8.50 14.50
N ASN A 234 -26.29 -8.06 13.29
CA ASN A 234 -26.74 -8.70 12.05
C ASN A 234 -26.25 -10.16 11.96
N ARG A 235 -25.02 -10.46 12.39
CA ARG A 235 -24.49 -11.84 12.43
C ARG A 235 -25.27 -12.71 13.41
N LEU A 236 -25.53 -12.20 14.62
CA LEU A 236 -26.32 -12.92 15.63
C LEU A 236 -27.77 -13.09 15.18
N TYR A 237 -28.36 -12.06 14.57
CA TYR A 237 -29.71 -12.10 14.02
C TYR A 237 -29.86 -13.16 12.93
N ALA A 238 -28.86 -13.30 12.04
CA ALA A 238 -28.88 -14.35 11.03
C ALA A 238 -28.94 -15.77 11.63
N GLN A 239 -28.47 -15.95 12.87
CA GLN A 239 -28.48 -17.23 13.58
C GLN A 239 -29.72 -17.43 14.47
N ARG A 240 -30.21 -16.37 15.13
CA ARG A 240 -31.19 -16.48 16.23
C ARG A 240 -32.41 -15.57 16.07
N GLY A 241 -32.49 -14.81 14.98
CA GLY A 241 -33.48 -13.75 14.82
C GLY A 241 -33.36 -12.73 15.96
N PHE A 242 -34.49 -12.17 16.39
CA PHE A 242 -34.55 -11.16 17.45
C PHE A 242 -34.58 -11.71 18.89
N GLN A 243 -34.64 -13.04 19.08
CA GLN A 243 -34.77 -13.68 20.40
C GLN A 243 -33.79 -13.19 21.48
N PRO A 244 -32.52 -12.83 21.17
CA PRO A 244 -31.59 -12.32 22.18
C PRO A 244 -31.91 -10.94 22.76
N TRP A 245 -32.79 -10.15 22.13
CA TRP A 245 -33.10 -8.78 22.53
C TRP A 245 -34.53 -8.70 23.05
N SER A 246 -34.68 -8.18 24.27
CA SER A 246 -35.99 -8.10 24.93
C SER A 246 -36.89 -7.02 24.34
N CYS A 247 -36.29 -5.99 23.73
CA CYS A 247 -36.97 -4.84 23.15
C CYS A 247 -37.20 -4.93 21.63
N ALA A 248 -37.13 -6.12 21.04
CA ALA A 248 -37.19 -6.32 19.59
C ALA A 248 -38.58 -6.64 19.03
#